data_AF-A0A949JFD7-F1
#
_entry.id   AF-A0A949JFD7-F1
#
_cell.length_a   1.000
_cell.length_b   1.000
_cell.length_c   1.000
_cell.angle_alpha   90.00
_cell.angle_beta   90.00
_cell.angle_gamma   90.00
#
_symmetry.space_group_name_H-M   'P 1'
#
loop_
_entity.id
_entity.type
_entity.pdbx_description
1 polymer ?
#
loop_
_entity_poly.entity_id
_entity_poly.type
_entity_poly.pdbx_seq_one_letter_code
_entity_poly.pdbx_strand_id
1 'polypeptide(L)'
;MSDTATPQSIDRSDSLASLVDSSPQKSQRARRILFALARRSRGGRLVVTDEVETTELGRGVLVAHVTVHDPRAYTALLQRGSLGLGLGYL
;
A
#
# COMPACT_ATOMS: atom_id res chain seq x y z
N MET A 1 -17.54 -50.45 15.18
CA MET A 1 -17.84 -49.14 15.79
C MET A 1 -16.83 -48.16 15.21
N SER A 2 -17.20 -47.52 14.12
CA SER A 2 -16.32 -46.64 13.34
C SER A 2 -16.64 -45.20 13.71
N ASP A 3 -15.77 -44.58 14.52
CA ASP A 3 -15.89 -43.18 14.86
C ASP A 3 -15.27 -42.36 13.72
N THR A 4 -16.10 -41.53 13.09
CA THR A 4 -15.78 -40.84 11.84
C THR A 4 -15.23 -39.47 12.20
N ALA A 5 -13.93 -39.26 12.02
CA ALA A 5 -13.28 -37.98 12.23
C ALA A 5 -13.84 -36.91 11.27
N THR A 6 -14.59 -35.97 11.82
CA THR A 6 -15.05 -34.76 11.12
C THR A 6 -13.85 -33.87 10.80
N PRO A 7 -13.60 -33.49 9.54
CA PRO A 7 -12.53 -32.55 9.23
C PRO A 7 -12.92 -31.15 9.71
N GLN A 8 -12.12 -30.61 10.63
CA GLN A 8 -12.20 -29.20 11.04
C GLN A 8 -11.98 -28.31 9.80
N SER A 9 -13.06 -27.70 9.35
CA SER A 9 -13.05 -26.62 8.36
C SER A 9 -12.24 -25.46 8.92
N ILE A 10 -10.97 -25.38 8.54
CA ILE A 10 -10.10 -24.23 8.84
C ILE A 10 -10.76 -23.00 8.22
N ASP A 11 -11.18 -22.10 9.10
CA ASP A 11 -11.83 -20.83 8.78
C ASP A 11 -10.84 -19.93 8.00
N ARG A 12 -10.88 -20.04 6.67
CA ARG A 12 -10.04 -19.23 5.77
C ARG A 12 -10.38 -17.73 5.83
N SER A 13 -11.51 -17.38 6.44
CA SER A 13 -12.01 -16.01 6.55
C SER A 13 -11.14 -15.17 7.50
N ASP A 14 -10.68 -15.75 8.61
CA ASP A 14 -9.83 -15.07 9.59
C ASP A 14 -8.42 -14.78 9.05
N SER A 15 -7.93 -15.64 8.16
CA SER A 15 -6.61 -15.44 7.53
C SER A 15 -6.61 -14.25 6.56
N LEU A 16 -7.72 -14.01 5.85
CA LEU A 16 -7.89 -12.84 4.98
C LEU A 16 -8.08 -11.55 5.79
N ALA A 17 -8.76 -11.63 6.95
CA ALA A 17 -8.92 -10.49 7.84
C ALA A 17 -7.58 -10.00 8.43
N SER A 18 -6.64 -10.91 8.71
CA SER A 18 -5.29 -10.56 9.21
C SER A 18 -4.39 -9.86 8.17
N LEU A 19 -4.61 -10.11 6.87
CA LEU A 19 -3.97 -9.37 5.77
C LEU A 19 -4.51 -7.94 5.65
N VAL A 20 -5.68 -7.68 6.24
CA VAL A 20 -6.36 -6.39 6.32
C VAL A 20 -6.03 -5.66 7.63
N ASP A 21 -4.88 -5.95 8.27
CA ASP A 21 -4.27 -5.04 9.26
C ASP A 21 -3.64 -3.80 8.59
N SER A 22 -4.41 -3.19 7.69
CA SER A 22 -4.13 -1.89 7.08
C SER A 22 -5.02 -0.86 7.75
N SER A 23 -4.77 -0.60 9.03
CA SER A 23 -5.50 0.46 9.71
C SER A 23 -5.27 1.79 8.97
N PRO A 24 -6.28 2.65 8.82
CA PRO A 24 -6.13 3.95 8.15
C PRO A 24 -4.94 4.77 8.70
N GLN A 25 -4.67 4.62 10.00
CA GLN A 25 -3.55 5.25 10.70
C GLN A 25 -2.18 4.74 10.21
N LYS A 26 -2.07 3.45 9.88
CA LYS A 26 -0.85 2.82 9.35
C LYS A 26 -0.55 3.33 7.94
N SER A 27 -1.58 3.38 7.08
CA SER A 27 -1.46 3.96 5.73
C SER A 27 -1.08 5.45 5.78
N GLN A 28 -1.65 6.22 6.70
CA GLN A 28 -1.30 7.63 6.90
C GLN A 28 0.17 7.81 7.30
N ARG A 29 0.68 6.95 8.20
CA ARG A 29 2.10 6.96 8.59
C ARG A 29 3.01 6.56 7.44
N ALA A 30 2.66 5.51 6.70
CA ALA A 30 3.41 5.06 5.52
C ALA A 30 3.49 6.19 4.46
N ARG A 31 2.37 6.86 4.17
CA ARG A 31 2.30 8.03 3.29
C ARG A 31 3.29 9.11 3.72
N ARG A 32 3.27 9.51 4.99
CA ARG A 32 4.18 10.54 5.53
C ARG A 32 5.66 10.17 5.35
N ILE A 33 6.01 8.92 5.59
CA ILE A 33 7.38 8.42 5.43
C ILE A 33 7.78 8.46 3.96
N LEU A 34 6.96 7.91 3.07
CA LEU A 34 7.22 7.89 1.63
C LEU A 34 7.37 9.30 1.06
N PHE A 35 6.51 10.23 1.45
CA PHE A 35 6.56 11.61 0.98
C PHE A 35 7.82 12.33 1.48
N ALA A 36 8.21 12.11 2.74
CA ALA A 36 9.45 12.68 3.27
C ALA A 36 10.68 12.18 2.49
N LEU A 37 10.71 10.89 2.13
CA LEU A 37 11.78 10.31 1.32
C LEU A 37 11.76 10.83 -0.12
N ALA A 38 10.58 10.80 -0.76
CA ALA A 38 10.40 11.22 -2.15
C ALA A 38 10.74 12.70 -2.36
N ARG A 39 10.44 13.58 -1.40
CA ARG A 39 10.82 15.01 -1.43
C ARG A 39 12.33 15.24 -1.55
N ARG A 40 13.15 14.27 -1.12
CA ARG A 40 14.62 14.35 -1.22
C ARG A 40 15.17 13.83 -2.56
N SER A 41 14.33 13.20 -3.39
CA SER A 41 14.71 12.72 -4.71
C SER A 41 15.20 13.87 -5.61
N ARG A 42 16.33 13.65 -6.28
CA ARG A 42 16.89 14.56 -7.31
C ARG A 42 16.74 14.02 -8.73
N GLY A 43 16.17 12.82 -8.90
CA GLY A 43 16.06 12.16 -10.20
C GLY A 43 14.88 12.63 -11.06
N GLY A 44 14.06 13.54 -10.54
CA GLY A 44 12.84 14.01 -11.18
C GLY A 44 11.79 14.43 -10.15
N ARG A 45 10.75 15.09 -10.66
CA ARG A 45 9.57 15.53 -9.92
C ARG A 45 8.39 14.60 -10.21
N LEU A 46 7.63 14.24 -9.19
CA LEU A 46 6.48 13.35 -9.28
C LEU A 46 5.28 14.01 -8.62
N VAL A 47 4.13 13.98 -9.29
CA VAL A 47 2.86 14.52 -8.75
C VAL A 47 2.03 13.34 -8.28
N VAL A 48 1.68 13.30 -7.00
CA VAL A 48 0.80 12.28 -6.42
C VAL A 48 -0.53 12.92 -6.07
N THR A 49 -1.63 12.34 -6.56
CA THR A 49 -2.99 12.69 -6.16
C THR A 49 -3.60 11.52 -5.41
N ASP A 50 -4.07 11.75 -4.19
CA ASP A 50 -4.87 10.80 -3.44
C ASP A 50 -6.15 11.47 -2.91
N GLU A 51 -6.94 10.75 -2.10
CA GLU A 51 -8.19 11.26 -1.53
C GLU A 51 -8.00 12.48 -0.61
N VAL A 52 -6.78 12.73 -0.13
CA VAL A 52 -6.49 13.85 0.79
C VAL A 52 -6.09 15.09 0.02
N GLU A 53 -5.12 14.96 -0.90
CA GLU A 53 -4.56 16.11 -1.61
C GLU A 53 -3.77 15.69 -2.85
N THR A 54 -3.46 16.68 -3.70
CA THR A 54 -2.41 16.56 -4.72
C THR A 54 -1.11 17.15 -4.20
N THR A 55 -0.03 16.38 -4.21
CA THR A 55 1.29 16.78 -3.71
C THR A 55 2.38 16.54 -4.75
N GLU A 56 3.22 17.53 -4.97
CA GLU A 56 4.45 17.37 -5.74
C GLU A 56 5.61 16.90 -4.84
N LEU A 57 6.36 15.91 -5.33
CA LEU A 57 7.48 15.28 -4.65
C LEU A 57 8.73 15.33 -5.52
N GLY A 58 9.89 15.48 -4.90
CA GLY A 58 11.18 15.53 -5.59
C GLY A 58 11.47 16.89 -6.24
N ARG A 59 12.47 16.92 -7.11
CA ARG A 59 12.94 18.12 -7.82
C ARG A 59 13.38 17.75 -9.24
N GLY A 60 13.27 18.71 -10.16
CA GLY A 60 13.66 18.56 -11.56
C GLY A 60 12.47 18.42 -12.50
N VAL A 61 12.69 17.79 -13.65
CA VAL A 61 11.67 17.58 -14.68
C VAL A 61 10.57 16.67 -14.14
N LEU A 62 9.33 16.96 -14.50
CA LEU A 62 8.18 16.13 -14.16
C LEU A 62 8.28 14.78 -14.89
N VAL A 63 8.33 13.69 -14.14
CA VAL A 63 8.50 12.33 -14.68
C VAL A 63 7.22 11.51 -14.65
N ALA A 64 6.29 11.80 -13.73
CA ALA A 64 5.04 11.06 -13.61
C ALA A 64 3.96 11.83 -12.83
N HIS A 65 2.71 11.55 -13.21
CA HIS A 65 1.53 11.78 -12.37
C HIS A 65 1.03 10.42 -11.89
N VAL A 66 0.77 10.29 -10.59
CA VAL A 66 0.29 9.06 -9.97
C VAL A 66 -0.98 9.37 -9.20
N THR A 67 -2.05 8.66 -9.51
CA THR A 67 -3.30 8.72 -8.74
C THR A 67 -3.39 7.47 -7.87
N VAL A 68 -3.57 7.66 -6.56
CA VAL A 68 -3.70 6.58 -5.59
C VAL A 68 -5.15 6.51 -5.13
N HIS A 69 -5.85 5.46 -5.56
CA HIS A 69 -7.25 5.23 -5.19
C HIS A 69 -7.39 4.49 -3.86
N ASP A 70 -6.46 3.59 -3.51
CA ASP A 70 -6.45 2.89 -2.23
C ASP A 70 -5.23 3.33 -1.39
N PRO A 71 -5.43 4.00 -0.24
CA PRO A 71 -4.36 4.38 0.68
C PRO A 71 -3.49 3.21 1.17
N ARG A 72 -3.97 1.97 1.12
CA ARG A 72 -3.20 0.76 1.46
C ARG A 72 -1.99 0.55 0.55
N ALA A 73 -2.02 1.11 -0.66
CA ALA A 73 -0.90 1.09 -1.60
C ALA A 73 0.39 1.68 -0.99
N TYR A 74 0.27 2.69 -0.11
CA TYR A 74 1.44 3.27 0.57
C TYR A 74 2.12 2.27 1.52
N THR A 75 1.33 1.52 2.28
CA THR A 75 1.85 0.49 3.18
C THR A 75 2.46 -0.66 2.37
N ALA A 76 1.80 -1.08 1.29
CA ALA A 76 2.30 -2.12 0.39
C ALA A 76 3.63 -1.71 -0.27
N LEU A 77 3.74 -0.49 -0.78
CA LEU A 77 4.98 0.06 -1.34
C LEU A 77 6.10 0.09 -0.30
N LEU A 78 5.82 0.57 0.92
CA LEU A 78 6.84 0.65 1.96
C LEU A 78 7.35 -0.74 2.39
N GLN A 79 6.48 -1.76 2.42
CA GLN A 79 6.83 -3.11 2.86
C GLN A 79 7.43 -3.99 1.77
N ARG A 80 6.94 -3.86 0.53
CA ARG A 80 7.23 -4.78 -0.58
C ARG A 80 7.88 -4.10 -1.78
N GLY A 81 8.16 -2.81 -1.71
CA GLY A 81 8.76 -2.05 -2.80
C GLY A 81 7.90 -2.04 -4.07
N SER A 82 8.54 -2.27 -5.23
CA SER A 82 7.88 -2.27 -6.54
C SER A 82 6.79 -3.34 -6.69
N LEU A 83 6.92 -4.49 -6.02
CA LEU A 83 5.89 -5.54 -6.03
C LEU A 83 4.61 -5.06 -5.35
N GLY A 84 4.73 -4.28 -4.27
CA GLY A 84 3.59 -3.70 -3.57
C GLY A 84 2.80 -2.71 -4.43
N LEU A 85 3.49 -1.96 -5.30
CA LEU A 85 2.85 -1.09 -6.28
C LEU A 85 2.18 -1.87 -7.41
N GLY A 86 2.85 -2.89 -7.95
CA GLY A 86 2.30 -3.70 -9.04
C GLY A 86 0.97 -4.37 -8.67
N LEU A 87 0.84 -4.85 -7.43
CA LEU A 87 -0.41 -5.45 -6.95
C LEU A 87 -1.56 -4.46 -6.78
N GLY A 88 -1.28 -3.16 -6.61
CA GLY A 88 -2.32 -2.13 -6.52
C GLY A 88 -2.68 -1.49 -7.86
N TYR A 89 -1.98 -1.86 -8.93
CA TYR A 89 -2.21 -1.35 -10.28
C TYR A 89 -3.09 -2.27 -11.14
N LEU A 90 -3.03 -3.58 -10.87
CA LEU A 90 -3.85 -4.61 -11.51
C LEU A 90 -5.27 -4.61 -10.94
#